data_AF-A0A7M2ZLI8-F1
#
_entry.id   AF-A0A7M2ZLI8-F1
#
_cell.length_a   1.000
_cell.length_b   1.000
_cell.length_c   1.000
_cell.angle_alpha   90.00
_cell.angle_beta   90.00
_cell.angle_gamma   90.00
#
_symmetry.space_group_name_H-M   'P 1'
#
loop_
_entity.id
_entity.type
_entity.pdbx_description
1 polymer ?
#
loop_
_entity_poly.entity_id
_entity_poly.type
_entity_poly.pdbx_seq_one_letter_code
_entity_poly.pdbx_strand_id
1 'polypeptide(L)'
;MSYSDPKHCHHQRVTQWLAAMRQHAAWLYAADEQYLYLVAEANELYQCGIVGLQDRHDMVTDALGMYGWAIEHGITRETHYCADCCYDVLDGGVVVGSVDDEGIYHGPAPARQRLGYLGRDPLDGITYLRLGQALECAGVVRGLEIELNAGGTLLLVEQIPSDFRPWRWPT
;
A
#
# COMPACT_ATOMS: atom_id res chain seq x y z
N MET A 1 14.85 41.38 0.57
CA MET A 1 13.71 40.56 0.12
C MET A 1 14.16 39.84 -1.14
N SER A 2 14.38 38.52 -1.08
CA SER A 2 14.79 37.73 -2.24
C SER A 2 13.56 37.48 -3.09
N TYR A 3 13.57 37.94 -4.34
CA TYR A 3 12.48 37.74 -5.28
C TYR A 3 12.56 36.28 -5.75
N SER A 4 11.76 35.40 -5.17
CA SER A 4 11.65 34.02 -5.63
C SER A 4 11.17 34.04 -7.09
N ASP A 5 11.93 33.43 -7.99
CA ASP A 5 11.59 33.36 -9.41
C ASP A 5 10.25 32.62 -9.58
N PRO A 6 9.22 33.24 -10.18
CA PRO A 6 7.91 32.60 -10.41
C PRO A 6 8.03 31.23 -11.09
N LYS A 7 9.02 31.03 -11.97
CA LYS A 7 9.27 29.75 -12.65
C LYS A 7 9.71 28.63 -11.70
N HIS A 8 10.48 28.95 -10.66
CA HIS A 8 10.85 27.97 -9.63
C HIS A 8 9.65 27.54 -8.80
N CYS A 9 8.73 28.47 -8.51
CA CYS A 9 7.48 28.18 -7.80
C CYS A 9 6.55 27.26 -8.63
N HIS A 10 6.46 27.49 -9.95
CA HIS A 10 5.65 26.67 -10.85
C HIS A 10 6.13 25.23 -10.96
N HIS A 11 7.44 25.02 -11.12
CA HIS A 11 8.00 23.66 -11.17
C HIS A 11 7.79 22.91 -9.86
N GLN A 12 7.98 23.60 -8.73
CA GLN A 12 7.77 23.02 -7.40
C GLN A 12 6.34 22.49 -7.21
N ARG A 13 5.32 23.20 -7.68
CA ARG A 13 3.92 22.74 -7.55
C ARG A 13 3.63 21.48 -8.37
N VAL A 14 4.16 21.40 -9.60
CA VAL A 14 4.04 20.17 -10.40
C VAL A 14 4.80 19.01 -9.74
N THR A 15 5.98 19.27 -9.17
CA THR A 15 6.72 18.26 -8.40
C THR A 15 5.95 17.80 -7.17
N GLN A 16 5.26 18.71 -6.46
CA GLN A 16 4.42 18.36 -5.31
C GLN A 16 3.23 17.49 -5.72
N TRP A 17 2.58 17.80 -6.85
CA TRP A 17 1.54 16.96 -7.39
C TRP A 17 2.05 15.54 -7.71
N LEU A 18 3.20 15.44 -8.38
CA LEU A 18 3.83 14.15 -8.68
C LEU A 18 4.28 13.38 -7.42
N ALA A 19 4.71 14.10 -6.37
CA ALA A 19 5.08 13.49 -5.11
C ALA A 19 3.84 12.94 -4.38
N ALA A 20 2.74 13.71 -4.35
CA ALA A 20 1.46 13.26 -3.80
C ALA A 20 0.90 12.07 -4.59
N MET A 21 1.00 12.09 -5.91
CA MET A 21 0.62 10.97 -6.79
C MET A 21 1.33 9.66 -6.41
N ARG A 22 2.56 9.73 -5.90
CA ARG A 22 3.38 8.59 -5.49
C ARG A 22 3.22 8.20 -4.02
N GLN A 23 2.38 8.90 -3.26
CA GLN A 23 2.20 8.63 -1.83
C GLN A 23 1.32 7.38 -1.64
N HIS A 24 1.96 6.21 -1.60
CA HIS A 24 1.28 4.92 -1.58
C HIS A 24 0.30 4.75 -0.40
N ALA A 25 0.70 5.15 0.81
CA ALA A 25 -0.17 5.07 1.99
C ALA A 25 -1.47 5.88 1.84
N ALA A 26 -1.44 7.03 1.17
CA ALA A 26 -2.64 7.81 0.91
C ALA A 26 -3.61 7.07 -0.03
N TRP A 27 -3.07 6.38 -1.04
CA TRP A 27 -3.87 5.52 -1.91
C TRP A 27 -4.44 4.31 -1.17
N LEU A 28 -3.65 3.67 -0.31
CA LEU A 28 -4.12 2.49 0.43
C LEU A 28 -5.20 2.83 1.45
N TYR A 29 -5.15 4.01 2.08
CA TYR A 29 -5.93 4.26 3.28
C TYR A 29 -6.84 5.50 3.25
N ALA A 30 -6.73 6.36 2.23
CA ALA A 30 -7.56 7.55 2.03
C ALA A 30 -7.75 7.84 0.53
N ALA A 31 -8.11 6.81 -0.24
CA ALA A 31 -8.15 6.86 -1.71
C ALA A 31 -9.06 7.97 -2.24
N ASP A 32 -10.24 8.14 -1.64
CA ASP A 32 -11.25 9.13 -2.04
C ASP A 32 -10.70 10.56 -1.84
N GLU A 33 -10.16 10.86 -0.66
CA GLU A 33 -9.57 12.15 -0.33
C GLU A 33 -8.35 12.46 -1.22
N GLN A 34 -7.49 11.45 -1.43
CA GLN A 34 -6.29 11.60 -2.25
C GLN A 34 -6.64 11.90 -3.70
N TYR A 35 -7.62 11.19 -4.26
CA TYR A 35 -8.10 11.43 -5.62
C TYR A 35 -8.69 12.83 -5.77
N LEU A 36 -9.57 13.24 -4.84
CA LEU A 36 -10.18 14.58 -4.85
C LEU A 36 -9.12 15.69 -4.75
N TYR A 37 -8.14 15.52 -3.86
CA TYR A 37 -7.01 16.45 -3.71
C TYR A 37 -6.22 16.60 -5.02
N LEU A 38 -5.82 15.49 -5.65
CA LEU A 38 -5.03 15.53 -6.88
C LEU A 38 -5.80 16.13 -8.07
N VAL A 39 -7.10 15.86 -8.18
CA VAL A 39 -7.94 16.47 -9.21
C VAL A 39 -8.08 17.98 -8.98
N ALA A 40 -8.26 18.41 -7.73
CA ALA A 40 -8.34 19.83 -7.39
C ALA A 40 -7.02 20.56 -7.72
N GLU A 41 -5.87 20.00 -7.33
CA GLU A 41 -4.56 20.59 -7.64
C GLU A 41 -4.28 20.63 -9.15
N ALA A 42 -4.64 19.58 -9.91
CA ALA A 42 -4.48 19.58 -11.36
C ALA A 42 -5.33 20.69 -12.02
N ASN A 43 -6.55 20.93 -11.52
CA ASN A 43 -7.39 22.04 -11.99
C ASN A 43 -6.78 23.40 -11.65
N GLU A 44 -6.25 23.57 -10.44
CA GLU A 44 -5.63 24.83 -10.03
C GLU A 44 -4.37 25.14 -10.84
N LEU A 45 -3.52 24.14 -11.07
CA LEU A 45 -2.33 24.27 -11.92
C LEU A 45 -2.69 24.75 -13.33
N TYR A 46 -3.78 24.22 -13.91
CA TYR A 46 -4.29 24.68 -15.20
C TYR A 46 -4.82 26.12 -15.14
N GLN A 47 -5.64 26.44 -14.14
CA GLN A 47 -6.22 27.78 -13.97
C GLN A 47 -5.16 28.86 -13.74
N CYS A 48 -4.05 28.53 -13.08
CA CYS A 48 -2.91 29.41 -12.91
C CYS A 48 -1.99 29.49 -14.15
N GLY A 49 -2.29 28.76 -15.22
CA GLY A 49 -1.48 28.74 -16.45
C GLY A 49 -0.13 28.03 -16.29
N ILE A 50 0.01 27.16 -15.28
CA ILE A 50 1.24 26.42 -14.99
C ILE A 50 1.39 25.22 -15.93
N VAL A 51 0.27 24.57 -16.25
CA VAL A 51 0.20 23.43 -17.16
C VAL A 51 -0.84 23.67 -18.24
N GLY A 52 -0.70 23.00 -19.39
CA GLY A 52 -1.68 23.05 -20.46
C GLY A 52 -2.94 22.24 -20.14
N LEU A 53 -3.99 22.43 -20.95
CA LEU A 53 -5.22 21.62 -20.83
C LEU A 53 -4.95 20.13 -21.01
N GLN A 54 -4.06 19.77 -21.94
CA GLN A 54 -3.68 18.38 -22.18
C GLN A 54 -2.96 17.77 -20.97
N ASP A 55 -1.95 18.46 -20.44
CA ASP A 55 -1.23 18.00 -19.23
C ASP A 55 -2.21 17.78 -18.07
N ARG A 56 -3.15 18.71 -17.87
CA ARG A 56 -4.20 18.56 -16.85
C ARG A 56 -5.09 17.33 -17.10
N HIS A 57 -5.45 17.03 -18.35
CA HIS A 57 -6.21 15.82 -18.67
C HIS A 57 -5.42 14.56 -18.37
N ASP A 58 -4.13 14.53 -18.72
CA ASP A 58 -3.26 13.39 -18.48
C ASP A 58 -3.09 13.17 -16.96
N MET A 59 -2.81 14.24 -16.20
CA MET A 59 -2.71 14.20 -14.74
C MET A 59 -3.97 13.63 -14.08
N VAL A 60 -5.16 14.08 -14.49
CA VAL A 60 -6.43 13.59 -13.92
C VAL A 60 -6.71 12.14 -14.35
N THR A 61 -6.32 11.76 -15.56
CA THR A 61 -6.45 10.38 -16.04
C THR A 61 -5.54 9.44 -15.24
N ASP A 62 -4.30 9.84 -14.97
CA ASP A 62 -3.38 9.08 -14.12
C ASP A 62 -3.94 8.92 -12.70
N ALA A 63 -4.43 10.02 -12.11
CA ALA A 63 -5.07 10.00 -10.78
C ALA A 63 -6.28 9.07 -10.74
N LEU A 64 -7.11 9.06 -11.79
CA LEU A 64 -8.25 8.16 -11.91
C LEU A 64 -7.82 6.69 -12.01
N GLY A 65 -6.73 6.41 -12.76
CA GLY A 65 -6.16 5.07 -12.85
C GLY A 65 -5.69 4.54 -11.50
N MET A 66 -4.96 5.37 -10.73
CA MET A 66 -4.52 4.99 -9.39
C MET A 66 -5.68 4.86 -8.40
N TYR A 67 -6.70 5.71 -8.51
CA TYR A 67 -7.91 5.58 -7.71
C TYR A 67 -8.64 4.26 -7.98
N GLY A 68 -8.82 3.89 -9.26
CA GLY A 68 -9.41 2.61 -9.64
C GLY A 68 -8.64 1.42 -9.06
N TRP A 69 -7.32 1.43 -9.20
CA TRP A 69 -6.45 0.43 -8.57
C TRP A 69 -6.64 0.39 -7.04
N ALA A 70 -6.67 1.54 -6.38
CA ALA A 70 -6.80 1.62 -4.92
C ALA A 70 -8.14 1.04 -4.42
N ILE A 71 -9.24 1.26 -5.13
CA ILE A 71 -10.54 0.68 -4.78
C ILE A 71 -10.54 -0.84 -4.94
N GLU A 72 -10.06 -1.36 -6.08
CA GLU A 72 -9.97 -2.81 -6.32
C GLU A 72 -9.04 -3.51 -5.33
N HIS A 73 -7.91 -2.88 -5.04
CA HIS A 73 -6.95 -3.35 -4.05
C HIS A 73 -7.56 -3.32 -2.65
N GLY A 74 -8.27 -2.24 -2.31
CA GLY A 74 -8.99 -2.05 -1.05
C GLY A 74 -10.04 -3.13 -0.79
N ILE A 75 -10.81 -3.52 -1.81
CA ILE A 75 -11.78 -4.63 -1.72
C ILE A 75 -11.06 -5.97 -1.54
N THR A 76 -9.98 -6.18 -2.29
CA THR A 76 -9.22 -7.44 -2.27
C THR A 76 -8.62 -7.70 -0.88
N ARG A 77 -7.99 -6.69 -0.28
CA ARG A 77 -7.31 -6.81 1.02
C ARG A 77 -8.23 -7.10 2.21
N GLU A 78 -9.54 -6.87 2.08
CA GLU A 78 -10.51 -7.25 3.11
C GLU A 78 -10.57 -8.76 3.33
N THR A 79 -10.21 -9.54 2.31
CA THR A 79 -10.37 -11.00 2.32
C THR A 79 -9.11 -11.74 1.91
N HIS A 80 -8.13 -11.06 1.31
CA HIS A 80 -6.92 -11.67 0.77
C HIS A 80 -5.66 -10.93 1.19
N TYR A 81 -4.57 -11.69 1.35
CA TYR A 81 -3.24 -11.14 1.47
C TYR A 81 -2.87 -10.34 0.22
N CYS A 82 -2.39 -9.12 0.44
CA CYS A 82 -1.86 -8.24 -0.58
C CYS A 82 -0.41 -7.91 -0.25
N ALA A 83 0.47 -8.00 -1.25
CA ALA A 83 1.77 -7.33 -1.16
C ALA A 83 1.53 -5.81 -1.03
N ASP A 84 2.48 -5.09 -0.45
CA ASP A 84 2.42 -3.65 -0.13
C ASP A 84 1.60 -3.27 1.13
N CYS A 85 1.05 -4.27 1.84
CA CYS A 85 0.37 -4.08 3.13
C CYS A 85 1.17 -4.72 4.28
N CYS A 86 1.17 -4.08 5.44
CA CYS A 86 1.73 -4.64 6.66
C CYS A 86 0.69 -5.49 7.39
N TYR A 87 1.08 -6.61 7.99
CA TYR A 87 0.18 -7.50 8.74
C TYR A 87 0.78 -7.92 10.07
N ASP A 88 -0.05 -8.00 11.11
CA ASP A 88 0.22 -8.82 12.28
C ASP A 88 -0.11 -10.28 11.96
N VAL A 89 0.73 -11.20 12.40
CA VAL A 89 0.51 -12.64 12.27
C VAL A 89 0.06 -13.18 13.62
N LEU A 90 -1.16 -13.72 13.68
CA LEU A 90 -1.80 -14.20 14.89
C LEU A 90 -1.88 -15.73 14.89
N ASP A 91 -1.59 -16.35 16.04
CA ASP A 91 -1.89 -17.75 16.35
C ASP A 91 -2.88 -17.77 17.52
N GLY A 92 -4.08 -18.29 17.30
CA GLY A 92 -5.12 -18.35 18.34
C GLY A 92 -5.45 -16.99 18.98
N GLY A 93 -5.31 -15.88 18.25
CA GLY A 93 -5.55 -14.52 18.74
C GLY A 93 -4.31 -13.82 19.34
N VAL A 94 -3.17 -14.51 19.43
CA VAL A 94 -1.92 -13.96 19.97
C VAL A 94 -0.99 -13.57 18.82
N VAL A 95 -0.45 -12.35 18.84
CA VAL A 95 0.53 -11.92 17.83
C VAL A 95 1.83 -12.70 18.00
N VAL A 96 2.16 -13.52 17.00
CA VAL A 96 3.38 -14.35 16.95
C VAL A 96 4.42 -13.81 15.97
N GLY A 97 4.08 -12.81 15.16
CA GLY A 97 5.00 -12.18 14.23
C GLY A 97 4.34 -11.05 13.45
N SER A 98 5.05 -10.54 12.44
CA SER A 98 4.52 -9.52 11.53
C SER A 98 5.07 -9.73 10.12
N VAL A 99 4.32 -9.28 9.12
CA VAL A 99 4.73 -9.21 7.71
C VAL A 99 4.80 -7.74 7.33
N ASP A 100 5.90 -7.30 6.71
CA ASP A 100 6.03 -5.94 6.20
C ASP A 100 5.47 -5.80 4.76
N ASP A 101 5.54 -4.59 4.21
CA ASP A 101 5.04 -4.25 2.88
C ASP A 101 5.79 -4.96 1.74
N GLU A 102 7.03 -5.40 1.98
CA GLU A 102 7.80 -6.26 1.07
C GLU A 102 7.44 -7.76 1.19
N GLY A 103 6.56 -8.12 2.13
CA GLY A 103 6.18 -9.49 2.41
C GLY A 103 7.18 -10.24 3.31
N ILE A 104 8.16 -9.57 3.91
CA ILE A 104 9.13 -10.20 4.80
C ILE A 104 8.45 -10.57 6.11
N TYR A 105 8.58 -11.83 6.50
CA TYR A 105 8.03 -12.33 7.76
C TYR A 105 9.05 -12.20 8.89
N HIS A 106 8.66 -11.48 9.94
CA HIS A 106 9.43 -11.22 11.14
C HIS A 106 8.84 -11.95 12.35
N GLY A 107 9.73 -12.38 13.24
CA GLY A 107 9.34 -12.86 14.57
C GLY A 107 8.75 -11.75 15.44
N PRO A 108 8.25 -12.09 16.64
CA PRO A 108 7.54 -11.14 17.48
C PRO A 108 8.49 -10.04 17.98
N ALA A 109 7.91 -8.88 18.31
CA ALA A 109 8.63 -7.80 18.97
C ALA A 109 9.17 -8.26 20.34
N PRO A 110 10.31 -7.73 20.82
CA PRO A 110 11.07 -6.61 20.25
C PRO A 110 12.16 -7.01 19.24
N ALA A 111 12.52 -8.30 19.15
CA ALA A 111 13.67 -8.72 18.35
C ALA A 111 13.43 -8.59 16.83
N ARG A 112 12.19 -8.78 16.36
CA ARG A 112 11.78 -8.67 14.94
C ARG A 112 12.75 -9.34 13.96
N GLN A 113 13.34 -10.46 14.38
CA GLN A 113 14.28 -11.20 13.53
C GLN A 113 13.57 -11.65 12.26
N ARG A 114 14.24 -11.52 11.12
CA ARG A 114 13.72 -12.04 9.85
C ARG A 114 13.63 -13.56 9.93
N LEU A 115 12.43 -14.09 9.78
CA LEU A 115 12.14 -15.52 9.81
C LEU A 115 11.93 -16.09 8.41
N GLY A 116 11.45 -15.27 7.48
CA GLY A 116 11.05 -15.74 6.17
C GLY A 116 10.44 -14.65 5.30
N TYR A 117 9.58 -15.05 4.36
CA TYR A 117 8.77 -14.16 3.56
C TYR A 117 7.51 -14.85 3.03
N LEU A 118 6.51 -14.06 2.69
CA LEU A 118 5.33 -14.44 1.93
C LEU A 118 5.54 -14.00 0.49
N GLY A 119 5.48 -14.95 -0.44
CA GLY A 119 5.71 -14.64 -1.85
C GLY A 119 4.90 -15.51 -2.77
N ARG A 120 4.42 -14.91 -3.86
CA ARG A 120 3.74 -15.60 -4.94
C ARG A 120 4.75 -16.38 -5.77
N ASP A 121 4.53 -17.68 -5.90
CA ASP A 121 5.34 -18.54 -6.74
C ASP A 121 4.99 -18.28 -8.22
N PRO A 122 5.99 -18.03 -9.09
CA PRO A 122 5.73 -17.72 -10.49
C PRO A 122 5.23 -18.93 -11.30
N LEU A 123 5.38 -20.16 -10.80
CA LEU A 123 5.02 -21.37 -11.53
C LEU A 123 3.53 -21.72 -11.42
N ASP A 124 2.98 -21.65 -10.21
CA ASP A 124 1.56 -21.98 -9.94
C ASP A 124 0.72 -20.76 -9.55
N GLY A 125 1.35 -19.61 -9.30
CA GLY A 125 0.67 -18.39 -8.93
C GLY A 125 0.14 -18.38 -7.49
N ILE A 126 0.55 -19.33 -6.63
CA ILE A 126 0.12 -19.44 -5.24
C ILE A 126 1.09 -18.68 -4.33
N THR A 127 0.56 -18.02 -3.30
CA THR A 127 1.39 -17.37 -2.28
C THR A 127 1.75 -18.37 -1.18
N TYR A 128 3.05 -18.47 -0.88
CA TYR A 128 3.58 -19.36 0.15
C TYR A 128 4.29 -18.60 1.25
N LEU A 129 4.16 -19.09 2.49
CA LEU A 129 5.08 -18.77 3.57
C LEU A 129 6.34 -19.62 3.40
N ARG A 130 7.49 -18.96 3.29
CA ARG A 130 8.80 -19.60 3.19
C ARG A 130 9.69 -19.18 4.34
N LEU A 131 10.27 -20.13 5.07
CA LEU A 131 11.01 -19.89 6.30
C LEU A 131 12.49 -20.29 6.19
N GLY A 132 13.31 -19.70 7.07
CA GLY A 132 14.71 -20.02 7.24
C GLY A 132 15.60 -19.55 6.09
N GLN A 133 16.89 -19.86 6.16
CA GLN A 133 17.86 -19.44 5.14
C GLN A 133 17.64 -20.13 3.78
N ALA A 134 17.15 -21.37 3.81
CA ALA A 134 16.88 -22.16 2.60
C ALA A 134 15.52 -21.83 1.96
N LEU A 135 14.70 -20.96 2.57
CA LEU A 135 13.38 -20.56 2.07
C LEU A 135 12.46 -21.76 1.80
N GLU A 136 12.48 -22.71 2.72
CA GLU A 136 11.64 -23.90 2.65
C GLU A 136 10.17 -23.51 2.77
N CYS A 137 9.32 -24.13 1.95
CA CYS A 137 7.89 -23.93 2.04
C CYS A 137 7.37 -24.43 3.39
N ALA A 138 6.85 -23.52 4.19
CA ALA A 138 6.32 -23.78 5.53
C ALA A 138 4.80 -23.71 5.59
N GLY A 139 4.15 -23.10 4.60
CA GLY A 139 2.70 -23.04 4.52
C GLY A 139 2.20 -22.34 3.26
N VAL A 140 0.89 -22.44 3.03
CA VAL A 140 0.16 -21.85 1.90
C VAL A 140 -0.68 -20.70 2.42
N VAL A 141 -0.65 -19.55 1.73
CA VAL A 141 -1.50 -18.40 2.07
C VAL A 141 -2.81 -18.51 1.29
N ARG A 142 -3.94 -18.53 2.00
CA ARG A 142 -5.30 -18.57 1.44
C ARG A 142 -6.13 -17.45 2.05
N GLY A 143 -6.51 -16.48 1.24
CA GLY A 143 -7.15 -15.28 1.78
C GLY A 143 -6.21 -14.57 2.76
N LEU A 144 -6.69 -14.33 3.99
CA LEU A 144 -5.92 -13.80 5.10
C LEU A 144 -5.41 -14.88 6.08
N GLU A 145 -5.44 -16.15 5.69
CA GLU A 145 -4.99 -17.26 6.51
C GLU A 145 -3.73 -17.90 5.92
N ILE A 146 -2.83 -18.37 6.78
CA ILE A 146 -1.67 -19.18 6.41
C ILE A 146 -1.90 -20.59 6.95
N GLU A 147 -2.13 -21.54 6.05
CA GLU A 147 -2.21 -22.96 6.37
C GLU A 147 -0.79 -23.53 6.49
N LEU A 148 -0.38 -23.94 7.69
CA LEU A 148 0.97 -24.45 7.92
C LEU A 148 1.09 -25.91 7.47
N ASN A 149 2.22 -26.25 6.84
CA ASN A 149 2.53 -27.62 6.41
C ASN A 149 2.63 -28.60 7.61
N ALA A 150 3.02 -28.10 8.79
CA ALA A 150 3.07 -28.87 10.02
C ALA A 150 1.69 -29.04 10.70
N GLY A 151 0.64 -28.44 10.14
CA GLY A 151 -0.69 -28.34 10.73
C GLY A 151 -0.89 -27.04 11.52
N GLY A 152 -2.14 -26.59 11.60
CA GLY A 152 -2.53 -25.32 12.21
C GLY A 152 -2.63 -24.18 11.18
N THR A 153 -3.18 -23.06 11.64
CA THR A 153 -3.46 -21.88 10.81
C THR A 153 -3.00 -20.63 11.54
N LEU A 154 -2.33 -19.73 10.82
CA LEU A 154 -2.04 -18.37 11.28
C LEU A 154 -2.97 -17.39 10.59
N LEU A 155 -3.39 -16.34 11.29
CA LEU A 155 -4.23 -15.27 10.73
C LEU A 155 -3.38 -14.03 10.44
N LEU A 156 -3.59 -13.43 9.27
CA LEU A 156 -3.04 -12.14 8.88
C LEU A 156 -4.04 -11.04 9.18
N VAL A 157 -3.66 -10.09 10.03
CA VAL A 157 -4.47 -8.92 10.36
C VAL A 157 -3.74 -7.68 9.92
N GLU A 158 -4.32 -6.93 8.98
CA GLU A 158 -3.68 -5.74 8.42
C GLU A 158 -3.39 -4.70 9.51
N GLN A 159 -2.16 -4.19 9.53
CA GLN A 159 -1.75 -3.07 10.37
C GLN A 159 -2.13 -1.77 9.68
N ILE A 160 -3.26 -1.19 10.11
CA ILE A 160 -3.69 0.12 9.62
C ILE A 160 -3.04 1.22 10.45
N PRO A 161 -2.27 2.14 9.84
CA PRO A 161 -1.66 3.26 10.56
C PRO A 161 -2.73 4.12 11.24
N SER A 162 -2.41 4.62 12.45
CA SER A 162 -3.39 5.25 13.34
C SER A 162 -4.02 6.53 12.78
N ASP A 163 -3.25 7.27 12.00
CA ASP A 163 -3.66 8.50 11.30
C ASP A 163 -4.71 8.24 10.21
N PHE A 164 -4.77 7.02 9.68
CA PHE A 164 -5.73 6.66 8.63
C PHE A 164 -7.00 5.96 9.13
N ARG A 165 -7.05 5.51 10.39
CA ARG A 165 -8.21 4.80 10.95
C ARG A 165 -9.56 5.51 10.78
N PRO A 166 -9.67 6.85 10.87
CA PRO A 166 -10.95 7.54 10.67
C PRO A 166 -11.51 7.47 9.25
N TRP A 167 -10.67 7.12 8.27
CA TRP A 167 -10.97 7.21 6.83
C TRP A 167 -11.38 5.87 6.22
N ARG A 168 -11.31 4.77 6.99
CA ARG A 168 -11.78 3.47 6.53
C ARG A 168 -13.32 3.43 6.56
N TRP A 169 -13.92 2.73 5.59
CA TRP A 169 -15.28 2.24 5.77
C TRP A 169 -15.41 1.46 7.08
N PRO A 170 -16.50 1.65 7.84
CA PRO A 170 -16.77 0.82 9.01
C PRO A 170 -16.89 -0.64 8.55
N THR A 171 -16.03 -1.51 9.09
CA THR A 171 -16.16 -2.97 9.01
C THR A 171 -17.16 -3.47 10.04
#